data_AF-K9SG11-F1
#
_entry.id   AF-K9SG11-F1
#
_cell.length_a   1.000
_cell.length_b   1.000
_cell.length_c   1.000
_cell.angle_alpha   90.00
_cell.angle_beta   90.00
_cell.angle_gamma   90.00
#
_symmetry.space_group_name_H-M   'P 1'
#
loop_
_entity.id
_entity.type
_entity.pdbx_description
1 polymer ?
#
loop_
_entity_poly.entity_id
_entity_poly.type
_entity_poly.pdbx_seq_one_letter_code
_entity_poly.pdbx_strand_id
1 'polypeptide(L)'
;MSFKPSAYINSVGKFLPGNPIANSEMEAYLGMIGDRPSRVKNRILKSNGIQNRYYALDKAQNSTHLNSEMAAAAIRDSLQASNLEPKAIDLLACATTWPDLLVPSFASMVHGELSEFAPLETISTQGVCCAGVSALKYAANQVELGNKHHAIAVASELPSRLFKASRFEAESRIQAGKSLPFDTEFLRWMLSDGAGAMLIQDQPNPKGLSLKIEWIELISHANAFPVCMYAGASDQNIEKTWMNYPSYTEAASQGALNLRQNIRLLEHVVKLGVEGWIKLIKAGRVRPEEIDWLLCHYSSHFFRSQIVELLEYADCMIPESRWFTNLYTRGNTGCAAIYLMIEELFNSGKLEAGQKIFCFVPESGRFTTAYMMMSVVDGSSQSSQIVMSKPTIATTTAPQEPIAKSSNSSTSSQLLQDLALVWLEFDRQIRSVPIVRKLHRGEFTLEDYKALLRNLRPQVVEGARWIARAASNMIDFQLRSTFIGHAQDEHRDYQMLERNYVSVGGELSEIANAQKNIGSEALSGFIFNQASQPNPIDLLGSMFIIEGLGNKLAGEWAEAIKTTLLLSNEQVSFLAYHSANDESHLDKLNTLINAPWMTEAIARSIVKTAKVTARLYLLQLEEIA
;
A
#
# COMPACT_ATOMS: atom_id res chain seq x y z
N MET A 1 1.13 -22.82 -32.11
CA MET A 1 0.87 -21.93 -30.97
C MET A 1 -0.22 -20.96 -31.41
N SER A 2 -1.38 -20.97 -30.78
CA SER A 2 -2.41 -19.96 -31.07
C SER A 2 -1.85 -18.59 -30.68
N PHE A 3 -1.96 -17.60 -31.57
CA PHE A 3 -1.58 -16.22 -31.28
C PHE A 3 -2.49 -15.71 -30.16
N LYS A 4 -1.95 -15.42 -28.98
CA LYS A 4 -2.73 -14.87 -27.88
C LYS A 4 -2.87 -13.36 -28.13
N PRO A 5 -4.09 -12.81 -28.30
CA PRO A 5 -4.28 -11.39 -28.49
C PRO A 5 -3.72 -10.59 -27.30
N SER A 6 -3.22 -9.38 -27.56
CA SER A 6 -2.78 -8.43 -26.52
C SER A 6 -3.90 -7.42 -26.26
N ALA A 7 -3.98 -6.86 -25.05
CA ALA A 7 -4.93 -5.80 -24.74
C ALA A 7 -4.30 -4.41 -24.90
N TYR A 8 -4.99 -3.52 -25.60
CA TYR A 8 -4.58 -2.13 -25.85
C TYR A 8 -5.66 -1.17 -25.38
N ILE A 9 -5.27 -0.18 -24.57
CA ILE A 9 -6.11 0.99 -24.29
C ILE A 9 -5.95 1.94 -25.46
N ASN A 10 -7.02 2.10 -26.23
CA ASN A 10 -7.04 2.87 -27.47
C ASN A 10 -7.70 4.24 -27.31
N SER A 11 -8.58 4.38 -26.33
CA SER A 11 -9.17 5.66 -25.96
C SER A 11 -9.41 5.72 -24.47
N VAL A 12 -9.35 6.93 -23.93
CA VAL A 12 -9.61 7.22 -22.53
C VAL A 12 -10.49 8.46 -22.45
N GLY A 13 -11.59 8.36 -21.72
CA GLY A 13 -12.54 9.44 -21.50
C GLY A 13 -12.68 9.81 -20.03
N LYS A 14 -13.20 11.00 -19.77
CA LYS A 14 -13.43 11.51 -18.42
C LYS A 14 -14.78 12.21 -18.27
N PHE A 15 -15.26 12.27 -17.05
CA PHE A 15 -16.32 13.17 -16.65
C PHE A 15 -16.06 13.72 -15.25
N LEU A 16 -16.11 15.05 -15.12
CA LEU A 16 -15.99 15.77 -13.86
C LEU A 16 -17.23 16.64 -13.69
N PRO A 17 -18.03 16.46 -12.61
CA PRO A 17 -19.30 17.15 -12.49
C PRO A 17 -19.10 18.65 -12.18
N GLY A 18 -19.73 19.50 -12.98
CA GLY A 18 -19.75 20.94 -12.77
C GLY A 18 -18.39 21.62 -12.95
N ASN A 19 -18.22 22.77 -12.30
CA ASN A 19 -16.97 23.54 -12.33
C ASN A 19 -16.01 23.07 -11.21
N PRO A 20 -14.69 23.31 -11.35
CA PRO A 20 -13.74 23.08 -10.26
C PRO A 20 -14.13 23.89 -9.02
N ILE A 21 -14.19 23.23 -7.86
CA ILE A 21 -14.56 23.79 -6.56
C ILE A 21 -13.28 24.00 -5.74
N ALA A 22 -13.03 25.26 -5.37
CA ALA A 22 -11.90 25.63 -4.52
C ALA A 22 -12.10 25.21 -3.06
N ASN A 23 -10.99 25.08 -2.34
CA ASN A 23 -10.96 24.82 -0.89
C ASN A 23 -11.89 25.70 -0.05
N SER A 24 -12.01 26.99 -0.41
CA SER A 24 -12.85 27.96 0.31
C SER A 24 -14.35 27.71 0.16
N GLU A 25 -14.77 27.04 -0.92
CA GLU A 25 -16.19 26.85 -1.24
C GLU A 25 -16.72 25.46 -0.90
N MET A 26 -15.85 24.46 -0.75
CA MET A 26 -16.26 23.06 -0.63
C MET A 26 -17.28 22.77 0.49
N GLU A 27 -17.17 23.46 1.63
CA GLU A 27 -18.07 23.28 2.78
C GLU A 27 -19.47 23.82 2.50
N ALA A 28 -19.63 24.76 1.55
CA ALA A 28 -20.94 25.20 1.09
C ALA A 28 -21.68 24.13 0.28
N TYR A 29 -20.96 23.19 -0.35
CA TYR A 29 -21.56 22.04 -1.04
C TYR A 29 -21.84 20.88 -0.08
N LEU A 30 -20.91 20.59 0.84
CA LEU A 30 -21.04 19.49 1.80
C LEU A 30 -21.88 19.83 3.04
N GLY A 31 -22.18 21.09 3.28
CA GLY A 31 -22.93 21.57 4.42
C GLY A 31 -22.11 21.62 5.73
N MET A 32 -22.44 22.59 6.57
CA MET A 32 -21.94 22.68 7.95
C MET A 32 -22.73 21.71 8.83
N ILE A 33 -22.05 20.98 9.70
CA ILE A 33 -22.72 20.06 10.64
C ILE A 33 -23.10 20.85 11.88
N GLY A 34 -24.40 20.93 12.19
CA GLY A 34 -24.91 21.68 13.35
C GLY A 34 -24.56 23.17 13.32
N ASP A 35 -24.62 23.78 12.12
CA ASP A 35 -24.33 25.19 11.85
C ASP A 35 -22.96 25.69 12.33
N ARG A 36 -21.96 24.80 12.37
CA ARG A 36 -20.60 25.12 12.79
C ARG A 36 -19.59 24.76 11.70
N PRO A 37 -18.59 25.64 11.44
CA PRO A 37 -17.51 25.30 10.53
C PRO A 37 -16.63 24.19 11.12
N SER A 38 -16.11 23.34 10.25
CA SER A 38 -15.14 22.32 10.64
C SER A 38 -13.86 22.92 11.24
N ARG A 39 -13.42 22.35 12.36
CA ARG A 39 -12.15 22.71 13.02
C ARG A 39 -10.93 22.03 12.40
N VAL A 40 -11.14 20.98 11.59
CA VAL A 40 -10.06 20.13 11.06
C VAL A 40 -9.84 20.27 9.56
N LYS A 41 -10.84 20.80 8.82
CA LYS A 41 -10.78 21.04 7.37
C LYS A 41 -9.46 21.66 6.93
N ASN A 42 -9.09 22.82 7.47
CA ASN A 42 -7.90 23.56 7.03
C ASN A 42 -6.59 22.77 7.26
N ARG A 43 -6.49 22.01 8.35
CA ARG A 43 -5.32 21.16 8.64
C ARG A 43 -5.23 20.01 7.63
N ILE A 44 -6.36 19.36 7.33
CA ILE A 44 -6.43 18.25 6.38
C ILE A 44 -6.09 18.74 4.97
N LEU A 45 -6.67 19.86 4.54
CA LEU A 45 -6.40 20.46 3.21
C LEU A 45 -4.93 20.88 3.06
N LYS A 46 -4.32 21.44 4.11
CA LYS A 46 -2.89 21.77 4.10
C LYS A 46 -2.02 20.50 3.94
N SER A 47 -2.42 19.41 4.59
CA SER A 47 -1.68 18.14 4.55
C SER A 47 -1.88 17.37 3.23
N ASN A 48 -3.09 17.40 2.66
CA ASN A 48 -3.39 16.68 1.42
C ASN A 48 -2.97 17.42 0.15
N GLY A 49 -2.80 18.74 0.21
CA GLY A 49 -2.34 19.59 -0.88
C GLY A 49 -3.38 19.83 -1.99
N ILE A 50 -4.59 19.29 -1.88
CA ILE A 50 -5.63 19.41 -2.91
C ILE A 50 -6.11 20.86 -2.99
N GLN A 51 -6.13 21.43 -4.19
CA GLN A 51 -6.52 22.81 -4.45
C GLN A 51 -7.96 22.89 -4.97
N ASN A 52 -8.29 22.01 -5.93
CA ASN A 52 -9.62 21.94 -6.55
C ASN A 52 -10.18 20.51 -6.48
N ARG A 53 -11.51 20.40 -6.51
CA ARG A 53 -12.24 19.14 -6.66
C ARG A 53 -13.57 19.36 -7.37
N TYR A 54 -14.34 18.31 -7.56
CA TYR A 54 -15.63 18.34 -8.23
C TYR A 54 -16.66 17.61 -7.37
N TYR A 55 -17.90 18.12 -7.36
CA TYR A 55 -19.03 17.49 -6.71
C TYR A 55 -20.24 17.49 -7.63
N ALA A 56 -20.90 16.34 -7.77
CA ALA A 56 -22.24 16.26 -8.35
C ALA A 56 -23.31 16.65 -7.31
N LEU A 57 -23.08 17.80 -6.67
CA LEU A 57 -23.97 18.46 -5.71
C LEU A 57 -24.10 19.94 -6.05
N ASP A 58 -25.26 20.51 -5.77
CA ASP A 58 -25.41 21.96 -5.65
C ASP A 58 -25.13 22.43 -4.20
N LYS A 59 -25.11 23.75 -3.97
CA LYS A 59 -24.93 24.35 -2.63
C LYS A 59 -26.14 24.16 -1.71
N ALA A 60 -27.27 23.69 -2.24
CA ALA A 60 -28.42 23.24 -1.45
C ALA A 60 -28.36 21.73 -1.12
N GLN A 61 -27.23 21.08 -1.45
CA GLN A 61 -26.95 19.67 -1.24
C GLN A 61 -27.85 18.70 -2.02
N ASN A 62 -28.50 19.16 -3.09
CA ASN A 62 -29.19 18.28 -4.02
C ASN A 62 -28.17 17.64 -4.96
N SER A 63 -28.38 16.36 -5.27
CA SER A 63 -27.55 15.66 -6.24
C SER A 63 -27.88 16.12 -7.66
N THR A 64 -26.85 16.49 -8.42
CA THR A 64 -27.02 16.95 -9.81
C THR A 64 -26.91 15.81 -10.82
N HIS A 65 -26.27 14.70 -10.42
CA HIS A 65 -26.12 13.50 -11.23
C HIS A 65 -26.26 12.25 -10.35
N LEU A 66 -26.65 11.14 -10.97
CA LEU A 66 -26.42 9.79 -10.50
C LEU A 66 -24.97 9.36 -10.84
N ASN A 67 -24.45 8.40 -10.09
CA ASN A 67 -23.11 7.88 -10.35
C ASN A 67 -23.05 7.14 -11.70
N SER A 68 -24.14 6.46 -12.05
CA SER A 68 -24.33 5.79 -13.35
C SER A 68 -24.32 6.76 -14.53
N GLU A 69 -24.94 7.93 -14.40
CA GLU A 69 -24.91 8.98 -15.42
C GLU A 69 -23.48 9.51 -15.66
N MET A 70 -22.70 9.72 -14.58
CA MET A 70 -21.30 10.16 -14.70
C MET A 70 -20.44 9.12 -15.41
N ALA A 71 -20.61 7.84 -15.07
CA ALA A 71 -19.92 6.74 -15.74
C ALA A 71 -20.27 6.68 -17.24
N ALA A 72 -21.55 6.78 -17.58
CA ALA A 72 -22.02 6.80 -18.97
C ALA A 72 -21.44 8.00 -19.74
N ALA A 73 -21.35 9.18 -19.11
CA ALA A 73 -20.76 10.36 -19.72
C ALA A 73 -19.25 10.16 -20.02
N ALA A 74 -18.48 9.58 -19.09
CA ALA A 74 -17.07 9.26 -19.33
C ALA A 74 -16.88 8.22 -20.45
N ILE A 75 -17.79 7.25 -20.56
CA ILE A 75 -17.78 6.26 -21.65
C ILE A 75 -18.03 6.94 -23.00
N ARG A 76 -19.06 7.79 -23.09
CA ARG A 76 -19.36 8.55 -24.30
C ARG A 76 -18.18 9.42 -24.71
N ASP A 77 -17.54 10.10 -23.76
CA ASP A 77 -16.33 10.91 -23.99
C ASP A 77 -15.19 10.05 -24.57
N SER A 78 -14.96 8.85 -24.03
CA SER A 78 -13.97 7.91 -24.59
C SER A 78 -14.32 7.48 -26.02
N LEU A 79 -15.60 7.23 -26.30
CA LEU A 79 -16.01 6.79 -27.63
C LEU A 79 -15.99 7.91 -28.68
N GLN A 80 -16.07 9.18 -28.31
CA GLN A 80 -16.00 10.30 -29.26
C GLN A 80 -14.70 10.32 -30.07
N ALA A 81 -13.59 9.92 -29.45
CA ALA A 81 -12.28 9.81 -30.11
C ALA A 81 -12.12 8.49 -30.90
N SER A 82 -13.05 7.55 -30.76
CA SER A 82 -13.02 6.26 -31.45
C SER A 82 -13.90 6.29 -32.70
N ASN A 83 -13.46 5.67 -33.79
CA ASN A 83 -14.30 5.43 -34.97
C ASN A 83 -15.20 4.17 -34.78
N LEU A 84 -15.52 3.82 -33.54
CA LEU A 84 -16.23 2.59 -33.21
C LEU A 84 -17.73 2.85 -33.04
N GLU A 85 -18.56 2.03 -33.65
CA GLU A 85 -20.00 2.08 -33.41
C GLU A 85 -20.29 1.63 -31.96
N PRO A 86 -21.11 2.36 -31.17
CA PRO A 86 -21.41 1.99 -29.78
C PRO A 86 -21.94 0.56 -29.61
N LYS A 87 -22.65 0.03 -30.62
CA LYS A 87 -23.18 -1.34 -30.62
C LYS A 87 -22.12 -2.43 -30.76
N ALA A 88 -20.88 -2.08 -31.14
CA ALA A 88 -19.78 -3.03 -31.24
C ALA A 88 -19.16 -3.36 -29.87
N ILE A 89 -19.46 -2.58 -28.82
CA ILE A 89 -19.01 -2.87 -27.46
C ILE A 89 -19.66 -4.16 -26.96
N ASP A 90 -18.84 -5.14 -26.57
CA ASP A 90 -19.29 -6.48 -26.20
C ASP A 90 -19.07 -6.84 -24.70
N LEU A 91 -18.42 -5.94 -23.95
CA LEU A 91 -18.22 -6.03 -22.50
C LEU A 91 -18.19 -4.64 -21.83
N LEU A 92 -18.89 -4.52 -20.70
CA LEU A 92 -18.84 -3.37 -19.81
C LEU A 92 -18.41 -3.82 -18.39
N ALA A 93 -17.19 -3.45 -18.00
CA ALA A 93 -16.67 -3.66 -16.66
C ALA A 93 -16.69 -2.34 -15.88
N CYS A 94 -17.58 -2.23 -14.89
CA CYS A 94 -17.74 -1.02 -14.09
C CYS A 94 -17.19 -1.18 -12.68
N ALA A 95 -16.67 -0.10 -12.12
CA ALA A 95 -16.20 -0.01 -10.74
C ALA A 95 -16.77 1.22 -10.03
N THR A 96 -17.09 1.04 -8.73
CA THR A 96 -17.37 2.14 -7.82
C THR A 96 -17.19 1.69 -6.36
N THR A 97 -16.81 2.60 -5.47
CA THR A 97 -16.90 2.35 -4.02
C THR A 97 -18.36 2.28 -3.57
N TRP A 98 -19.20 3.21 -4.05
CA TRP A 98 -20.58 3.34 -3.60
C TRP A 98 -21.57 3.52 -4.76
N PRO A 99 -22.32 2.46 -5.13
CA PRO A 99 -23.29 2.53 -6.21
C PRO A 99 -24.54 3.34 -5.82
N ASP A 100 -25.31 3.78 -6.82
CA ASP A 100 -26.59 4.48 -6.60
C ASP A 100 -27.63 3.60 -5.89
N LEU A 101 -27.62 2.31 -6.20
CA LEU A 101 -28.51 1.29 -5.67
C LEU A 101 -27.70 0.15 -5.03
N LEU A 102 -28.29 -0.50 -4.02
CA LEU A 102 -27.71 -1.72 -3.44
C LEU A 102 -27.83 -2.92 -4.41
N VAL A 103 -28.97 -2.99 -5.12
CA VAL A 103 -29.28 -3.95 -6.18
C VAL A 103 -30.16 -3.25 -7.23
N PRO A 104 -29.99 -3.48 -8.54
CA PRO A 104 -29.03 -4.39 -9.20
C PRO A 104 -27.59 -3.84 -9.21
N SER A 105 -26.69 -4.51 -9.94
CA SER A 105 -25.27 -4.12 -10.02
C SER A 105 -25.09 -2.74 -10.68
N PHE A 106 -23.99 -2.06 -10.32
CA PHE A 106 -23.66 -0.75 -10.88
C PHE A 106 -23.55 -0.77 -12.40
N ALA A 107 -22.95 -1.82 -12.97
CA ALA A 107 -22.80 -1.99 -14.41
C ALA A 107 -24.14 -2.14 -15.14
N SER A 108 -25.13 -2.77 -14.51
CA SER A 108 -26.49 -2.83 -15.07
C SER A 108 -27.11 -1.44 -15.14
N MET A 109 -26.88 -0.59 -14.13
CA MET A 109 -27.37 0.79 -14.14
C MET A 109 -26.66 1.61 -15.21
N VAL A 110 -25.33 1.51 -15.32
CA VAL A 110 -24.56 2.20 -16.38
C VAL A 110 -25.00 1.76 -17.78
N HIS A 111 -25.22 0.47 -18.01
CA HIS A 111 -25.75 0.00 -19.29
C HIS A 111 -27.15 0.55 -19.58
N GLY A 112 -28.00 0.68 -18.54
CA GLY A 112 -29.32 1.34 -18.67
C GLY A 112 -29.25 2.80 -19.13
N GLU A 113 -28.18 3.52 -18.79
CA GLU A 113 -27.92 4.89 -19.25
C GLU A 113 -27.41 4.95 -20.71
N LEU A 114 -27.01 3.82 -21.30
CA LEU A 114 -26.35 3.71 -22.61
C LEU A 114 -27.26 3.02 -23.63
N SER A 115 -28.41 3.61 -23.92
CA SER A 115 -29.40 3.08 -24.88
C SER A 115 -28.87 2.85 -26.31
N GLU A 116 -27.76 3.50 -26.65
CA GLU A 116 -27.06 3.33 -27.92
C GLU A 116 -26.26 2.02 -28.03
N PHE A 117 -26.04 1.30 -26.92
CA PHE A 117 -25.32 0.02 -26.90
C PHE A 117 -26.26 -1.15 -27.24
N ALA A 118 -25.68 -2.27 -27.68
CA ALA A 118 -26.40 -3.53 -27.86
C ALA A 118 -26.46 -4.31 -26.53
N PRO A 119 -27.33 -5.33 -26.37
CA PRO A 119 -27.23 -6.25 -25.25
C PRO A 119 -25.83 -6.86 -25.16
N LEU A 120 -25.19 -6.73 -24.01
CA LEU A 120 -23.78 -7.07 -23.83
C LEU A 120 -23.51 -7.62 -22.42
N GLU A 121 -22.32 -8.16 -22.21
CA GLU A 121 -21.90 -8.69 -20.91
C GLU A 121 -21.53 -7.57 -19.93
N THR A 122 -22.02 -7.63 -18.70
CA THR A 122 -21.71 -6.61 -17.69
C THR A 122 -21.13 -7.23 -16.43
N ILE A 123 -20.12 -6.58 -15.83
CA ILE A 123 -19.61 -6.93 -14.50
C ILE A 123 -19.41 -5.67 -13.66
N SER A 124 -19.69 -5.77 -12.37
CA SER A 124 -19.37 -4.73 -11.38
C SER A 124 -18.29 -5.22 -10.43
N THR A 125 -17.20 -4.50 -10.32
CA THR A 125 -16.22 -4.66 -9.25
C THR A 125 -16.52 -3.65 -8.15
N GLN A 126 -16.49 -4.12 -6.90
CA GLN A 126 -16.76 -3.30 -5.73
C GLN A 126 -15.57 -3.39 -4.77
N GLY A 127 -15.26 -2.29 -4.10
CA GLY A 127 -14.11 -2.14 -3.23
C GLY A 127 -13.94 -0.68 -2.86
N VAL A 128 -12.71 -0.18 -2.81
CA VAL A 128 -12.40 1.26 -2.75
C VAL A 128 -11.54 1.60 -3.97
N CYS A 129 -10.33 2.17 -3.81
CA CYS A 129 -9.52 2.68 -4.91
C CYS A 129 -9.09 1.61 -5.94
N CYS A 130 -8.88 0.36 -5.53
CA CYS A 130 -8.44 -0.73 -6.41
C CYS A 130 -9.61 -1.38 -7.20
N ALA A 131 -10.87 -1.02 -6.90
CA ALA A 131 -12.02 -1.52 -7.65
C ALA A 131 -11.91 -1.17 -9.15
N GLY A 132 -11.43 0.04 -9.45
CA GLY A 132 -11.23 0.52 -10.82
C GLY A 132 -10.19 -0.31 -11.58
N VAL A 133 -9.06 -0.64 -10.94
CA VAL A 133 -8.04 -1.50 -11.55
C VAL A 133 -8.53 -2.93 -11.71
N SER A 134 -9.39 -3.41 -10.81
CA SER A 134 -10.04 -4.73 -10.93
C SER A 134 -10.95 -4.81 -12.16
N ALA A 135 -11.73 -3.75 -12.45
CA ALA A 135 -12.55 -3.68 -13.66
C ALA A 135 -11.68 -3.66 -14.93
N LEU A 136 -10.61 -2.86 -14.95
CA LEU A 136 -9.66 -2.83 -16.06
C LEU A 136 -9.01 -4.20 -16.29
N LYS A 137 -8.56 -4.87 -15.22
CA LYS A 137 -7.98 -6.21 -15.30
C LYS A 137 -8.96 -7.22 -15.88
N TYR A 138 -10.23 -7.17 -15.48
CA TYR A 138 -11.23 -8.06 -16.03
C TYR A 138 -11.41 -7.83 -17.54
N ALA A 139 -11.59 -6.57 -17.95
CA ALA A 139 -11.74 -6.21 -19.36
C ALA A 139 -10.52 -6.61 -20.20
N ALA A 140 -9.31 -6.29 -19.74
CA ALA A 140 -8.06 -6.64 -20.41
C ALA A 140 -7.90 -8.16 -20.54
N ASN A 141 -8.18 -8.92 -19.48
CA ASN A 141 -8.10 -10.38 -19.53
C ASN A 141 -9.09 -10.99 -20.53
N GLN A 142 -10.32 -10.48 -20.63
CA GLN A 142 -11.31 -11.00 -21.59
C GLN A 142 -10.86 -10.76 -23.04
N VAL A 143 -10.23 -9.63 -23.31
CA VAL A 143 -9.62 -9.31 -24.61
C VAL A 143 -8.43 -10.21 -24.90
N GLU A 144 -7.50 -10.36 -23.95
CA GLU A 144 -6.31 -11.23 -24.11
C GLU A 144 -6.66 -12.72 -24.25
N LEU A 145 -7.77 -13.17 -23.67
CA LEU A 145 -8.28 -14.52 -23.84
C LEU A 145 -8.97 -14.74 -25.19
N GLY A 146 -9.23 -13.66 -25.94
CA GLY A 146 -9.97 -13.70 -27.21
C GLY A 146 -11.48 -13.91 -27.03
N ASN A 147 -12.01 -13.71 -25.82
CA ASN A 147 -13.44 -13.83 -25.54
C ASN A 147 -14.23 -12.57 -25.93
N LYS A 148 -13.55 -11.43 -26.00
CA LYS A 148 -14.10 -10.09 -26.28
C LYS A 148 -13.16 -9.32 -27.19
N HIS A 149 -13.69 -8.44 -28.03
CA HIS A 149 -12.91 -7.60 -28.93
C HIS A 149 -12.95 -6.11 -28.56
N HIS A 150 -14.07 -5.65 -27.97
CA HIS A 150 -14.29 -4.25 -27.65
C HIS A 150 -14.87 -4.11 -26.25
N ALA A 151 -13.98 -4.03 -25.26
CA ALA A 151 -14.37 -3.92 -23.86
C ALA A 151 -14.25 -2.48 -23.37
N ILE A 152 -15.16 -2.06 -22.50
CA ILE A 152 -15.06 -0.82 -21.74
C ILE A 152 -14.76 -1.17 -20.29
N ALA A 153 -13.71 -0.54 -19.74
CA ALA A 153 -13.52 -0.45 -18.30
C ALA A 153 -13.86 0.96 -17.85
N VAL A 154 -14.72 1.10 -16.85
CA VAL A 154 -15.12 2.41 -16.30
C VAL A 154 -15.05 2.39 -14.78
N ALA A 155 -14.57 3.49 -14.19
CA ALA A 155 -14.58 3.72 -12.77
C ALA A 155 -15.23 5.07 -12.47
N SER A 156 -16.18 5.11 -11.55
CA SER A 156 -16.92 6.32 -11.20
C SER A 156 -17.19 6.41 -9.70
N GLU A 157 -16.88 7.58 -9.13
CA GLU A 157 -17.00 7.88 -7.71
C GLU A 157 -17.92 9.06 -7.47
N LEU A 158 -18.88 8.89 -6.54
CA LEU A 158 -19.80 9.93 -6.10
C LEU A 158 -19.90 10.01 -4.55
N PRO A 159 -18.76 10.11 -3.82
CA PRO A 159 -18.74 10.15 -2.36
C PRO A 159 -19.35 11.42 -1.76
N SER A 160 -19.50 12.52 -2.51
CA SER A 160 -20.10 13.75 -1.99
C SER A 160 -21.47 13.55 -1.34
N ARG A 161 -22.27 12.59 -1.85
CA ARG A 161 -23.57 12.23 -1.27
C ARG A 161 -23.49 11.62 0.12
N LEU A 162 -22.36 10.98 0.44
CA LEU A 162 -22.05 10.42 1.75
C LEU A 162 -21.63 11.51 2.74
N PHE A 163 -21.19 12.67 2.24
CA PHE A 163 -20.61 13.75 3.05
C PHE A 163 -21.53 14.94 3.28
N LYS A 164 -22.79 14.86 2.84
CA LYS A 164 -23.81 15.87 3.17
C LYS A 164 -23.95 15.97 4.69
N ALA A 165 -24.06 17.18 5.23
CA ALA A 165 -24.25 17.43 6.66
C ALA A 165 -25.38 16.58 7.26
N SER A 166 -26.50 16.44 6.53
CA SER A 166 -27.64 15.62 6.92
C SER A 166 -27.34 14.13 7.15
N ARG A 167 -26.22 13.60 6.63
CA ARG A 167 -25.76 12.22 6.92
C ARG A 167 -25.20 12.07 8.33
N PHE A 168 -24.61 13.14 8.85
CA PHE A 168 -24.00 13.16 10.18
C PHE A 168 -24.96 13.66 11.26
N GLU A 169 -25.90 14.55 10.91
CA GLU A 169 -26.92 15.08 11.83
C GLU A 169 -27.91 14.03 12.33
N ALA A 170 -28.01 12.90 11.63
CA ALA A 170 -28.76 11.73 12.09
C ALA A 170 -28.11 11.06 13.32
N GLU A 171 -26.80 11.22 13.55
CA GLU A 171 -26.11 10.59 14.67
C GLU A 171 -26.57 11.17 16.00
N SER A 172 -26.95 10.30 16.95
CA SER A 172 -27.39 10.70 18.29
C SER A 172 -26.32 11.52 19.04
N ARG A 173 -25.05 11.30 18.72
CA ARG A 173 -23.92 12.09 19.23
C ARG A 173 -23.99 13.56 18.80
N ILE A 174 -24.27 13.82 17.52
CA ILE A 174 -24.37 15.16 16.97
C ILE A 174 -25.61 15.86 17.53
N GLN A 175 -26.74 15.14 17.62
CA GLN A 175 -27.96 15.64 18.26
C GLN A 175 -27.75 16.01 19.73
N ALA A 176 -26.86 15.31 20.43
CA ALA A 176 -26.42 15.64 21.79
C ALA A 176 -25.39 16.80 21.86
N GLY A 177 -25.14 17.50 20.75
CA GLY A 177 -24.25 18.66 20.69
C GLY A 177 -22.75 18.36 20.68
N LYS A 178 -22.35 17.09 20.51
CA LYS A 178 -20.95 16.67 20.42
C LYS A 178 -20.43 16.84 18.98
N SER A 179 -19.11 16.95 18.83
CA SER A 179 -18.46 17.04 17.51
C SER A 179 -18.38 15.68 16.80
N LEU A 180 -18.27 15.72 15.48
CA LEU A 180 -18.03 14.53 14.66
C LEU A 180 -16.68 13.89 15.03
N PRO A 181 -16.60 12.56 15.11
CA PRO A 181 -15.33 11.86 15.27
C PRO A 181 -14.37 12.16 14.11
N PHE A 182 -13.07 12.28 14.40
CA PHE A 182 -12.08 12.63 13.37
C PHE A 182 -11.98 11.58 12.26
N ASP A 183 -12.06 10.29 12.59
CA ASP A 183 -12.08 9.15 11.65
C ASP A 183 -13.27 9.19 10.69
N THR A 184 -14.35 9.85 11.08
CA THR A 184 -15.57 10.04 10.26
C THR A 184 -15.49 11.34 9.46
N GLU A 185 -14.98 12.42 10.05
CA GLU A 185 -14.89 13.73 9.39
C GLU A 185 -13.76 13.78 8.35
N PHE A 186 -12.67 13.05 8.56
CA PHE A 186 -11.44 13.11 7.76
C PHE A 186 -11.72 12.99 6.26
N LEU A 187 -12.49 11.99 5.85
CA LEU A 187 -12.74 11.71 4.43
C LEU A 187 -13.59 12.77 3.73
N ARG A 188 -14.40 13.55 4.47
CA ARG A 188 -15.20 14.66 3.90
C ARG A 188 -14.32 15.69 3.20
N TRP A 189 -13.10 15.87 3.68
CA TRP A 189 -12.14 16.84 3.16
C TRP A 189 -11.10 16.21 2.23
N MET A 190 -11.22 14.91 1.96
CA MET A 190 -10.33 14.14 1.10
C MET A 190 -10.99 13.77 -0.22
N LEU A 191 -12.10 13.02 -0.18
CA LEU A 191 -12.68 12.43 -1.39
C LEU A 191 -13.58 13.40 -2.15
N SER A 192 -13.65 13.20 -3.46
CA SER A 192 -14.45 13.99 -4.40
C SER A 192 -14.97 13.14 -5.54
N ASP A 193 -15.79 13.74 -6.40
CA ASP A 193 -16.53 13.03 -7.41
C ASP A 193 -15.82 13.08 -8.78
N GLY A 194 -16.00 12.04 -9.58
CA GLY A 194 -15.49 11.99 -10.94
C GLY A 194 -15.56 10.59 -11.54
N ALA A 195 -15.49 10.52 -12.86
CA ALA A 195 -15.51 9.27 -13.61
C ALA A 195 -14.44 9.26 -14.71
N GLY A 196 -13.92 8.07 -15.01
CA GLY A 196 -13.05 7.84 -16.16
C GLY A 196 -13.35 6.50 -16.80
N ALA A 197 -13.19 6.42 -18.12
CA ALA A 197 -13.45 5.22 -18.90
C ALA A 197 -12.31 4.94 -19.89
N MET A 198 -12.08 3.67 -20.20
CA MET A 198 -11.08 3.20 -21.15
C MET A 198 -11.72 2.24 -22.13
N LEU A 199 -11.44 2.44 -23.42
CA LEU A 199 -11.73 1.47 -24.48
C LEU A 199 -10.54 0.53 -24.64
N ILE A 200 -10.77 -0.77 -24.42
CA ILE A 200 -9.79 -1.83 -24.52
C ILE A 200 -10.10 -2.72 -25.73
N GLN A 201 -9.09 -2.92 -26.58
CA GLN A 201 -9.21 -3.72 -27.80
C GLN A 201 -8.03 -4.67 -27.98
N ASP A 202 -8.19 -5.66 -28.86
CA ASP A 202 -7.17 -6.65 -29.20
C ASP A 202 -6.12 -6.16 -30.20
N GLN A 203 -6.32 -4.97 -30.76
CA GLN A 203 -5.42 -4.29 -31.69
C GLN A 203 -5.17 -2.84 -31.25
N PRO A 204 -3.96 -2.29 -31.47
CA PRO A 204 -3.71 -0.87 -31.25
C PRO A 204 -4.49 -0.01 -32.26
N ASN A 205 -4.58 1.29 -31.99
CA ASN A 205 -5.14 2.27 -32.90
C ASN A 205 -4.39 2.23 -34.23
N PRO A 206 -5.07 2.17 -35.40
CA PRO A 206 -4.40 2.19 -36.70
C PRO A 206 -3.55 3.45 -36.95
N LYS A 207 -3.91 4.56 -36.29
CA LYS A 207 -3.20 5.84 -36.31
C LYS A 207 -3.16 6.42 -34.89
N GLY A 208 -2.00 6.92 -34.50
CA GLY A 208 -1.81 7.49 -33.17
C GLY A 208 -1.39 6.44 -32.14
N LEU A 209 -1.33 6.87 -30.89
CA LEU A 209 -0.81 6.06 -29.80
C LEU A 209 -1.89 5.14 -29.21
N SER A 210 -1.44 4.02 -28.67
CA SER A 210 -2.19 3.14 -27.77
C SER A 210 -1.32 2.78 -26.57
N LEU A 211 -1.95 2.42 -25.46
CA LEU A 211 -1.24 1.85 -24.31
C LEU A 211 -1.43 0.34 -24.33
N LYS A 212 -0.40 -0.41 -24.69
CA LYS A 212 -0.40 -1.87 -24.56
C LYS A 212 -0.33 -2.21 -23.07
N ILE A 213 -1.30 -2.95 -22.56
CA ILE A 213 -1.27 -3.49 -21.20
C ILE A 213 -0.30 -4.67 -21.21
N GLU A 214 0.81 -4.56 -20.47
CA GLU A 214 1.79 -5.65 -20.35
C GLU A 214 1.37 -6.65 -19.26
N TRP A 215 0.86 -6.12 -18.14
CA TRP A 215 0.28 -6.92 -17.06
C TRP A 215 -0.41 -6.03 -16.01
N ILE A 216 -1.34 -6.64 -15.27
CA ILE A 216 -1.99 -6.03 -14.10
C ILE A 216 -1.99 -7.03 -12.94
N GLU A 217 -1.49 -6.61 -11.78
CA GLU A 217 -1.44 -7.40 -10.56
C GLU A 217 -2.19 -6.70 -9.43
N LEU A 218 -2.94 -7.46 -8.65
CA LEU A 218 -3.59 -6.99 -7.43
C LEU A 218 -3.24 -7.96 -6.32
N ILE A 219 -2.79 -7.44 -5.18
CA ILE A 219 -2.35 -8.21 -4.02
C ILE A 219 -3.12 -7.71 -2.82
N SER A 220 -3.86 -8.61 -2.16
CA SER A 220 -4.53 -8.32 -0.90
C SER A 220 -3.66 -8.72 0.28
N HIS A 221 -3.59 -7.83 1.28
CA HIS A 221 -2.94 -8.09 2.55
C HIS A 221 -3.96 -8.17 3.71
N ALA A 222 -5.24 -8.34 3.40
CA ALA A 222 -6.33 -8.39 4.37
C ALA A 222 -6.20 -9.54 5.40
N ASN A 223 -5.38 -10.56 5.10
CA ASN A 223 -5.07 -11.65 6.02
C ASN A 223 -4.22 -11.20 7.22
N ALA A 224 -3.42 -10.14 7.08
CA ALA A 224 -2.47 -9.65 8.09
C ALA A 224 -2.88 -8.31 8.71
N PHE A 225 -3.84 -7.59 8.11
CA PHE A 225 -4.23 -6.27 8.55
C PHE A 225 -5.73 -6.15 8.85
N PRO A 226 -6.11 -5.33 9.85
CA PRO A 226 -7.52 -5.03 10.14
C PRO A 226 -8.14 -4.18 9.00
N VAL A 227 -9.47 -4.02 9.06
CA VAL A 227 -10.16 -3.05 8.21
C VAL A 227 -9.66 -1.64 8.52
N CYS A 228 -9.55 -0.78 7.51
CA CYS A 228 -8.98 0.55 7.67
C CYS A 228 -9.90 1.64 7.13
N MET A 229 -10.45 1.49 5.92
CA MET A 229 -11.55 2.32 5.42
C MET A 229 -12.82 1.49 5.26
N TYR A 230 -13.94 1.94 5.85
CA TYR A 230 -15.17 1.15 5.90
C TYR A 230 -16.42 2.01 6.08
N ALA A 231 -17.56 1.42 5.72
CA ALA A 231 -18.89 1.85 6.10
C ALA A 231 -19.75 0.61 6.33
N GLY A 232 -20.86 0.76 7.04
CA GLY A 232 -21.73 -0.33 7.44
C GLY A 232 -21.47 -0.85 8.85
N ALA A 233 -20.62 -0.19 9.64
CA ALA A 233 -20.36 -0.47 11.06
C ALA A 233 -20.04 0.83 11.82
N SER A 234 -20.34 0.87 13.11
CA SER A 234 -20.10 2.04 13.98
C SER A 234 -18.63 2.22 14.35
N ASP A 235 -17.83 1.16 14.24
CA ASP A 235 -16.42 1.11 14.59
C ASP A 235 -15.70 0.01 13.80
N GLN A 236 -14.38 -0.05 13.99
CA GLN A 236 -13.46 -0.91 13.26
C GLN A 236 -13.49 -2.39 13.70
N ASN A 237 -14.12 -2.72 14.83
CA ASN A 237 -14.20 -4.11 15.31
C ASN A 237 -15.25 -4.89 14.52
N ILE A 238 -16.22 -4.19 13.93
CA ILE A 238 -17.30 -4.77 13.10
C ILE A 238 -18.03 -5.90 13.85
N GLU A 239 -18.31 -5.70 15.14
CA GLU A 239 -19.13 -6.66 15.91
C GLU A 239 -20.60 -6.63 15.47
N LYS A 240 -21.07 -5.46 15.03
CA LYS A 240 -22.45 -5.21 14.58
C LYS A 240 -22.45 -4.42 13.28
N THR A 241 -23.02 -5.01 12.23
CA THR A 241 -23.17 -4.31 10.94
C THR A 241 -24.50 -3.57 10.85
N TRP A 242 -24.63 -2.66 9.88
CA TRP A 242 -25.85 -1.86 9.63
C TRP A 242 -27.12 -2.72 9.47
N MET A 243 -26.99 -3.95 8.96
CA MET A 243 -28.11 -4.89 8.82
C MET A 243 -28.52 -5.58 10.12
N ASN A 244 -27.68 -5.55 11.16
CA ASN A 244 -27.99 -6.11 12.47
C ASN A 244 -28.73 -5.11 13.38
N TYR A 245 -28.96 -3.88 12.92
CA TYR A 245 -29.82 -2.92 13.62
C TYR A 245 -31.30 -3.20 13.31
N PRO A 246 -32.21 -2.97 14.28
CA PRO A 246 -33.65 -3.12 14.06
C PRO A 246 -34.21 -2.26 12.90
N SER A 247 -33.55 -1.14 12.58
CA SER A 247 -33.93 -0.27 11.46
C SER A 247 -32.73 0.48 10.87
N TYR A 248 -32.87 0.96 9.63
CA TYR A 248 -31.88 1.82 8.99
C TYR A 248 -31.67 3.15 9.72
N THR A 249 -32.74 3.71 10.30
CA THR A 249 -32.66 4.94 11.11
C THR A 249 -31.79 4.72 12.34
N GLU A 250 -31.92 3.56 12.99
CA GLU A 250 -31.08 3.23 14.16
C GLU A 250 -29.63 2.95 13.76
N ALA A 251 -29.39 2.29 12.64
CA ALA A 251 -28.03 2.15 12.09
C ALA A 251 -27.40 3.52 11.80
N ALA A 252 -28.17 4.44 11.21
CA ALA A 252 -27.73 5.81 10.94
C ALA A 252 -27.48 6.60 12.23
N SER A 253 -28.32 6.43 13.25
CA SER A 253 -28.17 7.15 14.52
C SER A 253 -26.93 6.73 15.31
N GLN A 254 -26.44 5.51 15.09
CA GLN A 254 -25.15 5.02 15.59
C GLN A 254 -23.96 5.34 14.67
N GLY A 255 -24.18 6.05 13.56
CA GLY A 255 -23.14 6.41 12.59
C GLY A 255 -22.61 5.22 11.78
N ALA A 256 -23.34 4.09 11.76
CA ALA A 256 -22.89 2.87 11.09
C ALA A 256 -22.91 3.01 9.55
N LEU A 257 -23.72 3.91 9.00
CA LEU A 257 -23.79 4.16 7.55
C LEU A 257 -22.72 5.14 7.06
N ASN A 258 -22.01 5.82 7.96
CA ASN A 258 -21.03 6.84 7.59
C ASN A 258 -19.69 6.19 7.21
N LEU A 259 -19.06 6.74 6.18
CA LEU A 259 -17.76 6.29 5.71
C LEU A 259 -16.67 6.76 6.68
N ARG A 260 -15.85 5.82 7.15
CA ARG A 260 -14.84 6.01 8.19
C ARG A 260 -13.46 5.59 7.70
N GLN A 261 -12.44 6.22 8.25
CA GLN A 261 -11.03 5.93 7.99
C GLN A 261 -10.26 5.89 9.30
N ASN A 262 -9.70 4.73 9.63
CA ASN A 262 -8.67 4.66 10.65
C ASN A 262 -7.36 5.20 10.07
N ILE A 263 -7.05 6.46 10.40
CA ILE A 263 -5.85 7.15 9.92
C ILE A 263 -4.53 6.55 10.43
N ARG A 264 -4.56 5.86 11.59
CA ARG A 264 -3.36 5.29 12.22
C ARG A 264 -2.81 4.12 11.41
N LEU A 265 -3.65 3.56 10.55
CA LEU A 265 -3.33 2.42 9.70
C LEU A 265 -2.82 2.83 8.31
N LEU A 266 -2.88 4.12 7.95
CA LEU A 266 -2.58 4.58 6.58
C LEU A 266 -1.10 4.46 6.21
N GLU A 267 -0.17 4.54 7.17
CA GLU A 267 1.26 4.35 6.89
C GLU A 267 1.59 2.96 6.32
N HIS A 268 0.83 1.92 6.71
CA HIS A 268 1.07 0.57 6.22
C HIS A 268 0.71 0.43 4.74
N VAL A 269 -0.21 1.27 4.23
CA VAL A 269 -0.56 1.30 2.80
C VAL A 269 0.67 1.65 1.96
N VAL A 270 1.45 2.63 2.44
CA VAL A 270 2.70 3.05 1.79
C VAL A 270 3.76 1.94 1.90
N LYS A 271 3.98 1.39 3.11
CA LYS A 271 4.95 0.31 3.36
C LYS A 271 4.71 -0.92 2.45
N LEU A 272 3.45 -1.36 2.34
CA LEU A 272 3.07 -2.50 1.48
C LEU A 272 3.26 -2.17 -0.01
N GLY A 273 2.97 -0.93 -0.41
CA GLY A 273 3.23 -0.43 -1.76
C GLY A 273 4.69 -0.59 -2.17
N VAL A 274 5.60 -0.14 -1.29
CA VAL A 274 7.05 -0.24 -1.48
C VAL A 274 7.54 -1.68 -1.41
N GLU A 275 7.01 -2.51 -0.50
CA GLU A 275 7.31 -3.95 -0.44
C GLU A 275 7.04 -4.63 -1.79
N GLY A 276 5.86 -4.39 -2.38
CA GLY A 276 5.50 -4.95 -3.67
C GLY A 276 6.35 -4.40 -4.82
N TRP A 277 6.71 -3.11 -4.80
CA TRP A 277 7.64 -2.53 -5.78
C TRP A 277 9.01 -3.24 -5.77
N ILE A 278 9.61 -3.41 -4.59
CA ILE A 278 10.90 -4.11 -4.44
C ILE A 278 10.78 -5.57 -4.90
N LYS A 279 9.66 -6.25 -4.60
CA LYS A 279 9.40 -7.62 -5.08
C LYS A 279 9.35 -7.69 -6.61
N LEU A 280 8.70 -6.72 -7.27
CA LEU A 280 8.63 -6.66 -8.73
C LEU A 280 10.01 -6.44 -9.36
N ILE A 281 10.85 -5.58 -8.75
CA ILE A 281 12.25 -5.35 -9.21
C ILE A 281 13.03 -6.65 -9.16
N LYS A 282 12.99 -7.35 -8.02
CA LYS A 282 13.73 -8.61 -7.84
C LYS A 282 13.25 -9.73 -8.72
N ALA A 283 11.96 -9.75 -9.05
CA ALA A 283 11.41 -10.68 -10.03
C ALA A 283 11.83 -10.34 -11.48
N GLY A 284 12.56 -9.25 -11.71
CA GLY A 284 12.93 -8.76 -13.04
C GLY A 284 11.75 -8.24 -13.87
N ARG A 285 10.59 -8.02 -13.23
CA ARG A 285 9.35 -7.59 -13.89
C ARG A 285 9.32 -6.09 -14.14
N VAL A 286 10.09 -5.32 -13.37
CA VAL A 286 10.27 -3.88 -13.52
C VAL A 286 11.72 -3.50 -13.30
N ARG A 287 12.15 -2.41 -13.93
CA ARG A 287 13.46 -1.78 -13.75
C ARG A 287 13.23 -0.28 -13.58
N PRO A 288 13.53 0.34 -12.42
CA PRO A 288 13.20 1.74 -12.14
C PRO A 288 13.68 2.71 -13.21
N GLU A 289 14.88 2.48 -13.75
CA GLU A 289 15.52 3.29 -14.78
C GLU A 289 14.80 3.29 -16.12
N GLU A 290 14.05 2.23 -16.42
CA GLU A 290 13.28 2.06 -17.66
C GLU A 290 11.87 2.64 -17.58
N ILE A 291 11.44 3.14 -16.43
CA ILE A 291 10.12 3.73 -16.28
C ILE A 291 10.17 5.19 -16.68
N ASP A 292 9.48 5.55 -17.75
CA ASP A 292 9.37 6.93 -18.24
C ASP A 292 8.31 7.72 -17.49
N TRP A 293 7.22 7.05 -17.08
CA TRP A 293 6.12 7.66 -16.35
C TRP A 293 5.67 6.79 -15.16
N LEU A 294 5.72 7.36 -13.96
CA LEU A 294 5.11 6.80 -12.75
C LEU A 294 3.79 7.49 -12.44
N LEU A 295 2.70 6.73 -12.45
CA LEU A 295 1.37 7.18 -12.07
C LEU A 295 0.99 6.55 -10.73
N CYS A 296 1.24 7.27 -9.65
CA CYS A 296 0.96 6.82 -8.30
C CYS A 296 -0.31 7.50 -7.75
N HIS A 297 -1.35 6.72 -7.44
CA HIS A 297 -2.53 7.21 -6.73
C HIS A 297 -2.26 7.28 -5.21
N TYR A 298 -1.44 8.24 -4.76
CA TYR A 298 -1.09 8.36 -3.34
C TYR A 298 -2.14 9.09 -2.48
N SER A 299 -3.30 9.46 -3.04
CA SER A 299 -4.47 10.05 -2.34
C SER A 299 -4.30 11.38 -1.57
N SER A 300 -3.09 11.71 -1.11
CA SER A 300 -2.75 12.84 -0.26
C SER A 300 -1.28 13.21 -0.46
N HIS A 301 -0.96 14.49 -0.59
CA HIS A 301 0.43 14.96 -0.66
C HIS A 301 1.28 14.46 0.52
N PHE A 302 0.69 14.31 1.71
CA PHE A 302 1.36 13.74 2.89
C PHE A 302 2.05 12.40 2.62
N PHE A 303 1.42 11.48 1.87
CA PHE A 303 2.00 10.16 1.60
C PHE A 303 3.10 10.21 0.54
N ARG A 304 3.16 11.28 -0.27
CA ARG A 304 4.19 11.43 -1.30
C ARG A 304 5.58 11.41 -0.70
N SER A 305 5.81 12.21 0.35
CA SER A 305 7.11 12.27 1.03
C SER A 305 7.52 10.94 1.65
N GLN A 306 6.57 10.21 2.26
CA GLN A 306 6.84 8.89 2.83
C GLN A 306 7.22 7.85 1.77
N ILE A 307 6.57 7.88 0.60
CA ILE A 307 6.92 7.01 -0.52
C ILE A 307 8.34 7.34 -1.00
N VAL A 308 8.65 8.62 -1.19
CA VAL A 308 10.00 9.06 -1.64
C VAL A 308 11.06 8.57 -0.67
N GLU A 309 10.91 8.84 0.62
CA GLU A 309 11.88 8.45 1.66
C GLU A 309 12.15 6.94 1.67
N LEU A 310 11.10 6.11 1.59
CA LEU A 310 11.25 4.66 1.56
C LEU A 310 11.90 4.14 0.27
N LEU A 311 11.59 4.77 -0.87
CA LEU A 311 12.19 4.39 -2.16
C LEU A 311 13.65 4.81 -2.27
N GLU A 312 14.02 5.96 -1.72
CA GLU A 312 15.40 6.42 -1.61
C GLU A 312 16.21 5.54 -0.66
N TYR A 313 15.66 5.23 0.52
CA TYR A 313 16.28 4.31 1.46
C TYR A 313 16.54 2.93 0.85
N ALA A 314 15.58 2.43 0.07
CA ALA A 314 15.71 1.16 -0.63
C ALA A 314 16.46 1.28 -1.98
N ASP A 315 17.07 2.43 -2.31
CA ASP A 315 17.79 2.70 -3.56
C ASP A 315 17.07 2.15 -4.82
N CYS A 316 15.76 2.40 -4.90
CA CYS A 316 14.89 1.91 -5.98
C CYS A 316 13.95 3.00 -6.50
N MET A 317 14.36 4.25 -6.31
CA MET A 317 13.59 5.44 -6.64
C MET A 317 13.48 5.64 -8.15
N ILE A 318 12.26 5.94 -8.60
CA ILE A 318 12.02 6.54 -9.92
C ILE A 318 12.11 8.05 -9.72
N PRO A 319 12.91 8.81 -10.48
CA PRO A 319 13.04 10.25 -10.30
C PRO A 319 11.69 10.96 -10.29
N GLU A 320 11.49 11.88 -9.34
CA GLU A 320 10.21 12.58 -9.16
C GLU A 320 9.75 13.36 -10.40
N SER A 321 10.67 13.75 -11.27
CA SER A 321 10.38 14.38 -12.57
C SER A 321 9.60 13.48 -13.53
N ARG A 322 9.62 12.16 -13.32
CA ARG A 322 8.86 11.16 -14.07
C ARG A 322 7.51 10.83 -13.42
N TRP A 323 7.20 11.43 -12.26
CA TRP A 323 5.93 11.19 -11.58
C TRP A 323 4.85 12.08 -12.17
N PHE A 324 3.80 11.46 -12.67
CA PHE A 324 2.62 12.18 -13.12
C PHE A 324 1.49 12.06 -12.09
N THR A 325 0.84 13.18 -11.79
CA THR A 325 -0.36 13.23 -10.96
C THR A 325 -1.17 14.47 -11.26
N ASN A 326 -2.49 14.36 -11.15
CA ASN A 326 -3.42 15.48 -11.22
C ASN A 326 -4.25 15.60 -9.93
N LEU A 327 -3.83 14.95 -8.83
CA LEU A 327 -4.47 15.01 -7.51
C LEU A 327 -4.81 16.44 -7.07
N TYR A 328 -3.87 17.37 -7.27
CA TYR A 328 -4.01 18.74 -6.80
C TYR A 328 -5.16 19.51 -7.47
N THR A 329 -5.44 19.20 -8.74
CA THR A 329 -6.42 19.90 -9.58
C THR A 329 -7.71 19.11 -9.79
N ARG A 330 -7.67 17.78 -9.67
CA ARG A 330 -8.81 16.87 -9.84
C ARG A 330 -9.44 16.42 -8.53
N GLY A 331 -8.71 16.49 -7.42
CA GLY A 331 -9.12 15.94 -6.14
C GLY A 331 -8.87 14.43 -6.06
N ASN A 332 -9.17 13.84 -4.89
CA ASN A 332 -9.11 12.40 -4.70
C ASN A 332 -10.44 11.76 -5.11
N THR A 333 -10.50 11.26 -6.34
CA THR A 333 -11.68 10.63 -6.92
C THR A 333 -11.68 9.10 -6.76
N GLY A 334 -11.08 8.58 -5.69
CA GLY A 334 -11.10 7.16 -5.31
C GLY A 334 -10.71 6.24 -6.47
N CYS A 335 -11.58 5.29 -6.83
CA CYS A 335 -11.28 4.33 -7.90
C CYS A 335 -11.18 4.94 -9.30
N ALA A 336 -11.72 6.15 -9.53
CA ALA A 336 -11.61 6.86 -10.79
C ALA A 336 -10.28 7.64 -10.94
N ALA A 337 -9.52 7.80 -9.86
CA ALA A 337 -8.32 8.63 -9.88
C ALA A 337 -7.27 8.16 -10.89
N ILE A 338 -6.99 6.85 -10.94
CA ILE A 338 -6.01 6.31 -11.90
C ILE A 338 -6.50 6.46 -13.35
N TYR A 339 -7.80 6.39 -13.60
CA TYR A 339 -8.38 6.61 -14.92
C TYR A 339 -8.19 8.05 -15.36
N LEU A 340 -8.48 9.01 -14.47
CA LEU A 340 -8.29 10.44 -14.74
C LEU A 340 -6.81 10.82 -14.91
N MET A 341 -5.90 10.13 -14.21
CA MET A 341 -4.45 10.33 -14.41
C MET A 341 -4.00 9.81 -15.78
N ILE A 342 -4.45 8.62 -16.17
CA ILE A 342 -4.14 8.04 -17.48
C ILE A 342 -4.77 8.88 -18.59
N GLU A 343 -6.02 9.33 -18.43
CA GLU A 343 -6.70 10.20 -19.39
C GLU A 343 -5.91 11.47 -19.64
N GLU A 344 -5.54 12.20 -18.58
CA GLU A 344 -4.84 13.47 -18.72
C GLU A 344 -3.45 13.28 -19.33
N LEU A 345 -2.73 12.22 -18.98
CA LEU A 345 -1.42 11.92 -19.58
C LEU A 345 -1.55 11.50 -21.04
N PHE A 346 -2.47 10.58 -21.37
CA PHE A 346 -2.69 10.07 -22.73
C PHE A 346 -3.06 11.20 -23.69
N ASN A 347 -3.91 12.12 -23.26
CA ASN A 347 -4.37 13.26 -24.06
C ASN A 347 -3.47 14.51 -23.97
N SER A 348 -2.36 14.47 -23.20
CA SER A 348 -1.49 15.64 -23.01
C SER A 348 -0.53 15.94 -24.15
N GLY A 349 -0.33 14.98 -25.08
CA GLY A 349 0.71 15.07 -26.11
C GLY A 349 2.15 14.85 -25.60
N LYS A 350 2.33 14.40 -24.35
CA LYS A 350 3.65 14.13 -23.74
C LYS A 350 4.17 12.72 -23.98
N LEU A 351 3.30 11.79 -24.39
CA LEU A 351 3.67 10.40 -24.59
C LEU A 351 4.36 10.20 -25.93
N GLU A 352 5.39 9.35 -25.92
CA GLU A 352 6.12 8.93 -27.11
C GLU A 352 6.14 7.40 -27.22
N ALA A 353 6.12 6.87 -28.45
CA ALA A 353 6.17 5.43 -28.67
C ALA A 353 7.44 4.81 -28.08
N GLY A 354 7.30 3.64 -27.44
CA GLY A 354 8.37 2.95 -26.74
C GLY A 354 8.50 3.30 -25.26
N GLN A 355 7.86 4.38 -24.79
CA GLN A 355 7.86 4.72 -23.37
C GLN A 355 7.12 3.69 -22.51
N LYS A 356 7.57 3.52 -21.27
CA LYS A 356 6.92 2.66 -20.27
C LYS A 356 6.22 3.48 -19.20
N ILE A 357 5.00 3.05 -18.89
CA ILE A 357 4.16 3.64 -17.86
C ILE A 357 3.96 2.61 -16.76
N PHE A 358 4.40 2.95 -15.54
CA PHE A 358 4.12 2.16 -14.35
C PHE A 358 3.05 2.86 -13.52
N CYS A 359 2.02 2.11 -13.15
CA CYS A 359 0.93 2.59 -12.31
C CYS A 359 0.94 1.87 -10.97
N PHE A 360 0.79 2.64 -9.90
CA PHE A 360 0.65 2.13 -8.53
C PHE A 360 -0.63 2.70 -7.91
N VAL A 361 -1.55 1.81 -7.55
CA VAL A 361 -2.84 2.16 -6.93
C VAL A 361 -2.95 1.43 -5.59
N PRO A 362 -2.72 2.13 -4.47
CA PRO A 362 -3.01 1.60 -3.15
C PRO A 362 -4.50 1.71 -2.80
N GLU A 363 -4.97 0.80 -1.96
CA GLU A 363 -6.31 0.82 -1.38
C GLU A 363 -6.26 0.64 0.14
N SER A 364 -6.75 1.64 0.88
CA SER A 364 -6.83 1.62 2.35
C SER A 364 -8.02 0.84 2.90
N GLY A 365 -8.99 0.41 2.08
CA GLY A 365 -10.17 -0.36 2.52
C GLY A 365 -9.79 -1.50 3.47
N ARG A 366 -9.01 -2.44 2.94
CA ARG A 366 -8.34 -3.48 3.72
C ARG A 366 -7.03 -3.92 3.06
N PHE A 367 -6.20 -2.94 2.74
CA PHE A 367 -4.82 -3.11 2.29
C PHE A 367 -4.67 -3.97 1.02
N THR A 368 -5.25 -3.50 -0.07
CA THR A 368 -5.00 -4.06 -1.40
C THR A 368 -4.06 -3.11 -2.15
N THR A 369 -3.05 -3.64 -2.82
CA THR A 369 -2.18 -2.88 -3.73
C THR A 369 -2.35 -3.39 -5.14
N ALA A 370 -2.46 -2.47 -6.09
CA ALA A 370 -2.51 -2.80 -7.51
C ALA A 370 -1.34 -2.16 -8.26
N TYR A 371 -0.74 -2.95 -9.14
CA TYR A 371 0.38 -2.56 -9.98
C TYR A 371 0.03 -2.86 -11.43
N MET A 372 0.36 -1.94 -12.33
CA MET A 372 0.11 -2.07 -13.75
C MET A 372 1.31 -1.56 -14.54
N MET A 373 1.70 -2.32 -15.56
CA MET A 373 2.71 -1.92 -16.53
C MET A 373 2.07 -1.78 -17.89
N MET A 374 2.36 -0.66 -18.56
CA MET A 374 1.95 -0.40 -19.93
C MET A 374 3.12 0.07 -20.78
N SER A 375 3.06 -0.24 -22.07
CA SER A 375 3.99 0.29 -23.07
C SER A 375 3.22 1.18 -24.05
N VAL A 376 3.76 2.35 -24.36
CA VAL A 376 3.22 3.22 -25.41
C VAL A 376 3.60 2.63 -26.77
N VAL A 377 2.60 2.37 -27.63
CA VAL A 377 2.81 1.84 -28.98
C VAL A 377 2.17 2.77 -30.00
N ASP A 378 2.74 2.83 -31.20
CA ASP A 378 2.18 3.57 -32.34
C ASP A 378 1.78 2.58 -33.44
N GLY A 379 0.49 2.57 -33.80
CA GLY A 379 -0.02 1.66 -34.82
C GLY A 379 0.46 1.96 -36.24
N SER A 380 1.00 3.15 -36.51
CA SER A 380 1.62 3.47 -37.81
C SER A 380 2.93 2.69 -38.06
N SER A 381 3.55 2.17 -37.01
CA SER A 381 4.79 1.39 -37.07
C SER A 381 4.60 -0.04 -37.60
N GLN A 382 3.39 -0.60 -37.49
CA GLN A 382 3.11 -2.00 -37.87
C GLN A 382 2.82 -2.20 -39.36
N SER A 383 2.53 -1.14 -40.12
CA SER A 383 2.31 -1.24 -41.58
C SER A 383 3.58 -1.40 -42.42
N SER A 384 4.78 -1.30 -41.82
CA SER A 384 6.05 -1.20 -42.56
C SER A 384 6.82 -2.52 -42.73
N GLN A 385 6.29 -3.67 -42.27
CA GLN A 385 6.98 -4.96 -42.38
C GLN A 385 6.12 -6.07 -43.01
N ILE A 386 5.66 -5.84 -44.23
CA ILE A 386 5.39 -6.95 -45.17
C ILE A 386 6.06 -6.60 -46.51
N VAL A 387 7.39 -6.71 -46.55
CA VAL A 387 8.13 -6.86 -47.80
C VAL A 387 8.80 -8.22 -47.75
N MET A 388 8.26 -9.17 -48.53
CA MET A 388 8.88 -10.46 -48.76
C MET A 388 10.24 -10.24 -49.45
N SER A 389 11.33 -10.39 -48.70
CA SER A 389 12.67 -10.54 -49.27
C SER A 389 13.02 -12.03 -49.41
N LYS A 390 13.48 -12.38 -50.61
CA LYS A 390 13.91 -13.73 -51.03
C LYS A 390 15.02 -14.31 -50.15
N PRO A 391 15.18 -15.64 -50.09
CA PRO A 391 16.21 -16.27 -49.29
C PRO A 391 17.58 -16.08 -49.93
N THR A 392 18.46 -15.34 -49.23
CA THR A 392 19.89 -15.29 -49.57
C THR A 392 20.65 -16.13 -48.54
N ILE A 393 21.47 -17.05 -49.06
CA ILE A 393 22.30 -17.99 -48.30
C ILE A 393 23.29 -17.21 -47.44
N ALA A 394 23.19 -17.36 -46.12
CA ALA A 394 24.12 -16.76 -45.16
C ALA A 394 25.30 -17.70 -44.90
N THR A 395 26.49 -17.22 -45.21
CA THR A 395 27.77 -17.77 -44.76
C THR A 395 27.91 -17.58 -43.25
N THR A 396 28.26 -18.66 -42.57
CA THR A 396 28.57 -18.74 -41.15
C THR A 396 29.73 -17.83 -40.75
N THR A 397 29.47 -16.88 -39.87
CA THR A 397 30.48 -16.21 -39.03
C THR A 397 30.24 -16.55 -37.55
N ALA A 398 31.36 -16.70 -36.84
CA ALA A 398 31.50 -17.24 -35.49
C ALA A 398 30.78 -16.43 -34.39
N PRO A 399 30.57 -17.01 -33.19
CA PRO A 399 29.78 -16.39 -32.14
C PRO A 399 30.47 -15.13 -31.60
N GLN A 400 29.78 -13.99 -31.70
CA GLN A 400 30.13 -12.81 -30.93
C GLN A 400 29.79 -13.03 -29.45
N GLU A 401 30.78 -12.73 -28.61
CA GLU A 401 30.70 -12.76 -27.15
C GLU A 401 29.53 -11.92 -26.61
N PRO A 402 28.96 -12.30 -25.45
CA PRO A 402 27.84 -11.59 -24.87
C PRO A 402 28.25 -10.17 -24.49
N ILE A 403 27.56 -9.21 -25.10
CA ILE A 403 27.59 -7.79 -24.73
C ILE A 403 27.29 -7.69 -23.23
N ALA A 404 28.26 -7.14 -22.49
CA ALA A 404 28.19 -6.96 -21.06
C ALA A 404 26.92 -6.19 -20.67
N LYS A 405 26.10 -6.81 -19.82
CA LYS A 405 24.96 -6.17 -19.15
C LYS A 405 25.48 -5.04 -18.26
N SER A 406 25.29 -3.80 -18.66
CA SER A 406 25.50 -2.64 -17.80
C SER A 406 24.22 -2.33 -17.01
N SER A 407 24.01 -3.05 -15.91
CA SER A 407 23.13 -2.61 -14.81
C SER A 407 23.98 -2.59 -13.54
N ASN A 408 24.81 -1.57 -13.40
CA ASN A 408 25.66 -1.41 -12.22
C ASN A 408 24.84 -0.85 -11.05
N SER A 409 23.97 -1.67 -10.45
CA SER A 409 23.57 -1.45 -9.05
C SER A 409 24.76 -1.85 -8.18
N SER A 410 25.22 -0.96 -7.29
CA SER A 410 26.32 -1.29 -6.38
C SER A 410 25.93 -2.45 -5.45
N THR A 411 26.91 -3.22 -4.96
CA THR A 411 26.65 -4.30 -3.98
C THR A 411 25.85 -3.80 -2.77
N SER A 412 26.13 -2.58 -2.30
CA SER A 412 25.43 -1.95 -1.17
C SER A 412 23.98 -1.60 -1.50
N SER A 413 23.70 -1.14 -2.71
CA SER A 413 22.32 -0.90 -3.20
C SER A 413 21.48 -2.17 -3.14
N GLN A 414 22.00 -3.26 -3.71
CA GLN A 414 21.33 -4.56 -3.68
C GLN A 414 21.13 -5.07 -2.25
N LEU A 415 22.13 -4.89 -1.38
CA LEU A 415 22.04 -5.24 0.04
C LEU A 415 20.92 -4.46 0.76
N LEU A 416 20.81 -3.14 0.55
CA LEU A 416 19.76 -2.31 1.13
C LEU A 416 18.36 -2.76 0.66
N GLN A 417 18.19 -3.01 -0.64
CA GLN A 417 16.94 -3.56 -1.18
C GLN A 417 16.59 -4.93 -0.59
N ASP A 418 17.60 -5.77 -0.35
CA ASP A 418 17.42 -7.08 0.27
C ASP A 418 17.03 -6.98 1.74
N LEU A 419 17.71 -6.16 2.52
CA LEU A 419 17.38 -5.94 3.92
C LEU A 419 16.02 -5.25 4.09
N ALA A 420 15.72 -4.22 3.31
CA ALA A 420 14.42 -3.55 3.32
C ALA A 420 13.27 -4.53 3.03
N LEU A 421 13.44 -5.42 2.05
CA LEU A 421 12.43 -6.45 1.76
C LEU A 421 12.26 -7.44 2.92
N VAL A 422 13.36 -7.90 3.53
CA VAL A 422 13.29 -8.80 4.69
C VAL A 422 12.55 -8.10 5.84
N TRP A 423 12.84 -6.83 6.10
CA TRP A 423 12.16 -6.05 7.13
C TRP A 423 10.66 -5.90 6.87
N LEU A 424 10.27 -5.46 5.67
CA LEU A 424 8.87 -5.26 5.31
C LEU A 424 8.08 -6.57 5.38
N GLU A 425 8.67 -7.68 4.92
CA GLU A 425 8.06 -9.00 5.03
C GLU A 425 7.92 -9.44 6.50
N PHE A 426 8.94 -9.20 7.33
CA PHE A 426 8.91 -9.49 8.75
C PHE A 426 7.85 -8.69 9.51
N ASP A 427 7.78 -7.36 9.33
CA ASP A 427 6.75 -6.48 9.91
C ASP A 427 5.33 -6.91 9.50
N ARG A 428 5.15 -7.38 8.26
CA ARG A 428 3.87 -7.94 7.83
C ARG A 428 3.55 -9.28 8.50
N GLN A 429 4.52 -10.20 8.59
CA GLN A 429 4.30 -11.54 9.13
C GLN A 429 4.09 -11.52 10.65
N ILE A 430 4.84 -10.70 11.38
CA ILE A 430 4.77 -10.62 12.85
C ILE A 430 3.39 -10.21 13.35
N ARG A 431 2.64 -9.41 12.56
CA ARG A 431 1.25 -9.03 12.86
C ARG A 431 0.26 -10.20 12.86
N SER A 432 0.60 -11.28 12.17
CA SER A 432 -0.22 -12.49 12.09
C SER A 432 0.05 -13.47 13.23
N VAL A 433 1.13 -13.27 14.00
CA VAL A 433 1.50 -14.12 15.14
C VAL A 433 0.43 -14.02 16.23
N PRO A 434 0.00 -15.13 16.87
CA PRO A 434 -1.15 -15.15 17.77
C PRO A 434 -1.13 -14.08 18.87
N ILE A 435 -0.01 -13.94 19.59
CA ILE A 435 0.12 -12.99 20.70
C ILE A 435 0.04 -11.52 20.23
N VAL A 436 0.65 -11.21 19.08
CA VAL A 436 0.61 -9.87 18.46
C VAL A 436 -0.77 -9.57 17.89
N ARG A 437 -1.43 -10.59 17.32
CA ARG A 437 -2.80 -10.48 16.81
C ARG A 437 -3.79 -10.17 17.93
N LYS A 438 -3.66 -10.82 19.10
CA LYS A 438 -4.46 -10.50 20.29
C LYS A 438 -4.28 -9.03 20.70
N LEU A 439 -3.03 -8.54 20.70
CA LEU A 439 -2.71 -7.13 21.00
C LEU A 439 -3.43 -6.16 20.08
N HIS A 440 -3.32 -6.36 18.77
CA HIS A 440 -3.97 -5.47 17.81
C HIS A 440 -5.51 -5.55 17.81
N ARG A 441 -6.09 -6.65 18.30
CA ARG A 441 -7.55 -6.82 18.44
C ARG A 441 -8.10 -6.33 19.78
N GLY A 442 -7.25 -5.91 20.71
CA GLY A 442 -7.67 -5.57 22.07
C GLY A 442 -8.10 -6.78 22.90
N GLU A 443 -7.73 -7.99 22.47
CA GLU A 443 -8.00 -9.26 23.17
C GLU A 443 -6.84 -9.65 24.10
N PHE A 444 -5.86 -8.74 24.29
CA PHE A 444 -4.63 -8.99 25.03
C PHE A 444 -4.85 -8.88 26.53
N THR A 445 -4.38 -9.86 27.28
CA THR A 445 -4.56 -9.95 28.73
C THR A 445 -3.28 -9.68 29.49
N LEU A 446 -3.39 -9.48 30.81
CA LEU A 446 -2.24 -9.36 31.69
C LEU A 446 -1.38 -10.63 31.70
N GLU A 447 -1.99 -11.81 31.55
CA GLU A 447 -1.27 -13.08 31.40
C GLU A 447 -0.50 -13.14 30.09
N ASP A 448 -1.07 -12.67 28.98
CA ASP A 448 -0.35 -12.57 27.71
C ASP A 448 0.87 -11.62 27.85
N TYR A 449 0.73 -10.50 28.58
CA TYR A 449 1.85 -9.58 28.81
C TYR A 449 2.97 -10.23 29.63
N LYS A 450 2.62 -10.91 30.73
CA LYS A 450 3.58 -11.66 31.53
C LYS A 450 4.26 -12.76 30.72
N ALA A 451 3.51 -13.51 29.92
CA ALA A 451 4.04 -14.54 29.04
C ALA A 451 5.02 -13.95 28.00
N LEU A 452 4.69 -12.78 27.42
CA LEU A 452 5.57 -12.05 26.51
C LEU A 452 6.90 -11.68 27.18
N LEU A 453 6.86 -10.99 28.32
CA LEU A 453 8.06 -10.59 29.07
C LEU A 453 8.91 -11.83 29.44
N ARG A 454 8.27 -12.86 30.00
CA ARG A 454 8.94 -14.10 30.41
C ARG A 454 9.70 -14.77 29.27
N ASN A 455 9.12 -14.80 28.05
CA ASN A 455 9.74 -15.40 26.87
C ASN A 455 10.76 -14.49 26.17
N LEU A 456 10.67 -13.17 26.32
CA LEU A 456 11.69 -12.23 25.82
C LEU A 456 12.95 -12.23 26.69
N ARG A 457 12.80 -12.42 28.01
CA ARG A 457 13.90 -12.25 28.97
C ARG A 457 15.16 -13.08 28.66
N PRO A 458 15.09 -14.39 28.35
CA PRO A 458 16.30 -15.16 28.02
C PRO A 458 17.09 -14.59 26.84
N GLN A 459 16.39 -14.08 25.83
CA GLN A 459 17.01 -13.48 24.65
C GLN A 459 17.68 -12.14 24.99
N VAL A 460 17.01 -11.28 25.77
CA VAL A 460 17.56 -9.98 26.19
C VAL A 460 18.81 -10.16 27.04
N VAL A 461 18.83 -11.15 27.95
CA VAL A 461 20.05 -11.51 28.71
C VAL A 461 21.20 -11.93 27.79
N GLU A 462 20.87 -12.57 26.68
CA GLU A 462 21.85 -13.08 25.74
C GLU A 462 22.32 -12.06 24.71
N GLY A 463 21.55 -10.99 24.47
CA GLY A 463 21.85 -9.85 23.58
C GLY A 463 23.32 -9.43 23.62
N ALA A 464 23.70 -8.77 24.71
CA ALA A 464 25.08 -8.33 24.93
C ALA A 464 26.11 -9.48 24.91
N ARG A 465 25.73 -10.71 25.26
CA ARG A 465 26.66 -11.86 25.33
C ARG A 465 27.06 -12.36 23.94
N TRP A 466 26.10 -12.49 23.03
CA TRP A 466 26.43 -12.90 21.66
C TRP A 466 27.11 -11.77 20.90
N ILE A 467 26.76 -10.51 21.16
CA ILE A 467 27.44 -9.34 20.55
C ILE A 467 28.91 -9.30 20.99
N ALA A 468 29.19 -9.45 22.29
CA ALA A 468 30.56 -9.51 22.80
C ALA A 468 31.34 -10.70 22.21
N ARG A 469 30.69 -11.86 22.07
CA ARG A 469 31.29 -13.04 21.43
C ARG A 469 31.62 -12.78 19.96
N ALA A 470 30.72 -12.14 19.22
CA ALA A 470 30.94 -11.76 17.83
C ALA A 470 32.14 -10.80 17.73
N ALA A 471 32.18 -9.76 18.56
CA ALA A 471 33.28 -8.81 18.63
C ALA A 471 34.63 -9.49 18.86
N SER A 472 34.69 -10.49 19.75
CA SER A 472 35.92 -11.23 20.03
C SER A 472 36.48 -12.01 18.83
N ASN A 473 35.63 -12.34 17.85
CA ASN A 473 35.99 -13.04 16.61
C ASN A 473 36.17 -12.11 15.40
N MET A 474 35.89 -10.81 15.53
CA MET A 474 36.02 -9.84 14.43
C MET A 474 37.48 -9.48 14.16
N ILE A 475 37.85 -9.42 12.87
CA ILE A 475 39.21 -9.07 12.46
C ILE A 475 39.37 -7.55 12.35
N ASP A 476 38.36 -6.88 11.79
CA ASP A 476 38.38 -5.42 11.60
C ASP A 476 38.22 -4.67 12.93
N PHE A 477 39.10 -3.68 13.15
CA PHE A 477 39.15 -2.93 14.40
C PHE A 477 37.90 -2.06 14.61
N GLN A 478 37.41 -1.40 13.57
CA GLN A 478 36.28 -0.47 13.68
C GLN A 478 34.98 -1.23 13.92
N LEU A 479 34.76 -2.34 13.22
CA LEU A 479 33.65 -3.26 13.45
C LEU A 479 33.70 -3.83 14.87
N ARG A 480 34.86 -4.29 15.32
CA ARG A 480 35.05 -4.80 16.68
C ARG A 480 34.67 -3.76 17.73
N SER A 481 35.18 -2.53 17.59
CA SER A 481 34.86 -1.43 18.52
C SER A 481 33.37 -1.09 18.53
N THR A 482 32.72 -1.12 17.36
CA THR A 482 31.27 -0.87 17.24
C THR A 482 30.46 -1.91 18.01
N PHE A 483 30.76 -3.20 17.84
CA PHE A 483 30.08 -4.27 18.57
C PHE A 483 30.35 -4.23 20.08
N ILE A 484 31.56 -3.86 20.52
CA ILE A 484 31.86 -3.71 21.96
C ILE A 484 31.00 -2.60 22.57
N GLY A 485 30.91 -1.44 21.89
CA GLY A 485 30.04 -0.34 22.35
C GLY A 485 28.58 -0.78 22.44
N HIS A 486 28.09 -1.47 21.40
CA HIS A 486 26.72 -1.99 21.37
C HIS A 486 26.45 -2.97 22.52
N ALA A 487 27.35 -3.92 22.78
CA ALA A 487 27.21 -4.86 23.88
C ALA A 487 27.17 -4.17 25.24
N GLN A 488 27.93 -3.08 25.41
CA GLN A 488 27.91 -2.28 26.64
C GLN A 488 26.56 -1.61 26.86
N ASP A 489 25.97 -1.05 25.79
CA ASP A 489 24.70 -0.34 25.85
C ASP A 489 23.54 -1.28 26.24
N GLU A 490 23.53 -2.52 25.72
CA GLU A 490 22.42 -3.48 25.93
C GLU A 490 22.54 -4.37 27.19
N HIS A 491 23.71 -4.43 27.84
CA HIS A 491 23.99 -5.46 28.85
C HIS A 491 23.05 -5.47 30.06
N ARG A 492 22.30 -4.40 30.31
CA ARG A 492 21.42 -4.25 31.48
C ARG A 492 19.93 -4.22 31.14
N ASP A 493 19.54 -4.37 29.89
CA ASP A 493 18.15 -4.19 29.47
C ASP A 493 17.21 -5.22 30.10
N TYR A 494 17.70 -6.43 30.37
CA TYR A 494 16.94 -7.47 31.06
C TYR A 494 16.47 -7.04 32.45
N GLN A 495 17.17 -6.12 33.13
CA GLN A 495 16.79 -5.62 34.46
C GLN A 495 15.56 -4.70 34.36
N MET A 496 15.37 -4.00 33.24
CA MET A 496 14.15 -3.23 33.00
C MET A 496 12.97 -4.16 32.75
N LEU A 497 13.19 -5.20 31.95
CA LEU A 497 12.22 -6.23 31.67
C LEU A 497 11.75 -6.95 32.94
N GLU A 498 12.68 -7.38 33.81
CA GLU A 498 12.37 -8.03 35.09
C GLU A 498 11.56 -7.10 36.02
N ARG A 499 11.89 -5.80 36.06
CA ARG A 499 11.11 -4.80 36.82
C ARG A 499 9.69 -4.66 36.28
N ASN A 500 9.51 -4.63 34.96
CA ASN A 500 8.17 -4.59 34.36
C ASN A 500 7.37 -5.85 34.72
N TYR A 501 7.97 -7.03 34.64
CA TYR A 501 7.32 -8.30 35.01
C TYR A 501 6.83 -8.31 36.47
N VAL A 502 7.67 -7.88 37.40
CA VAL A 502 7.31 -7.80 38.83
C VAL A 502 6.22 -6.74 39.07
N SER A 503 6.30 -5.60 38.37
CA SER A 503 5.34 -4.51 38.52
C SER A 503 3.91 -4.84 38.08
N VAL A 504 3.73 -5.92 37.32
CA VAL A 504 2.41 -6.42 36.88
C VAL A 504 1.99 -7.72 37.59
N GLY A 505 2.64 -8.03 38.72
CA GLY A 505 2.27 -9.16 39.58
C GLY A 505 2.96 -10.48 39.24
N GLY A 506 4.07 -10.45 38.50
CA GLY A 506 4.93 -11.61 38.29
C GLY A 506 5.97 -11.79 39.39
N GLU A 507 6.41 -13.03 39.64
CA GLU A 507 7.46 -13.32 40.61
C GLU A 507 8.86 -13.22 39.98
N LEU A 508 9.79 -12.51 40.63
CA LEU A 508 11.14 -12.33 40.11
C LEU A 508 11.87 -13.67 39.88
N SER A 509 11.67 -14.63 40.79
CA SER A 509 12.24 -15.97 40.68
C SER A 509 11.72 -16.75 39.47
N GLU A 510 10.47 -16.51 39.05
CA GLU A 510 9.88 -17.18 37.89
C GLU A 510 10.55 -16.69 36.60
N ILE A 511 10.61 -15.36 36.40
CA ILE A 511 11.23 -14.80 35.19
C ILE A 511 12.74 -15.02 35.18
N ALA A 512 13.41 -14.95 36.33
CA ALA A 512 14.85 -15.17 36.42
C ALA A 512 15.26 -16.59 36.01
N ASN A 513 14.38 -17.57 36.23
CA ASN A 513 14.58 -18.99 35.91
C ASN A 513 13.80 -19.44 34.67
N ALA A 514 13.20 -18.51 33.91
CA ALA A 514 12.43 -18.83 32.72
C ALA A 514 13.28 -19.59 31.70
N GLN A 515 12.76 -20.72 31.24
CA GLN A 515 13.38 -21.49 30.15
C GLN A 515 13.02 -20.86 28.81
N LYS A 516 13.92 -21.02 27.83
CA LYS A 516 13.67 -20.64 26.45
C LYS A 516 12.57 -21.53 25.89
N ASN A 517 11.59 -20.94 25.19
CA ASN A 517 10.71 -21.73 24.32
C ASN A 517 11.48 -22.22 23.08
N ILE A 518 10.89 -23.11 22.29
CA ILE A 518 11.58 -23.75 21.17
C ILE A 518 12.11 -22.73 20.14
N GLY A 519 11.38 -21.65 19.90
CA GLY A 519 11.83 -20.57 19.01
C GLY A 519 13.00 -19.77 19.60
N SER A 520 12.97 -19.50 20.90
CA SER A 520 14.07 -18.85 21.62
C SER A 520 15.34 -19.70 21.63
N GLU A 521 15.21 -21.02 21.81
CA GLU A 521 16.33 -21.96 21.72
C GLU A 521 16.94 -21.98 20.32
N ALA A 522 16.10 -22.07 19.28
CA ALA A 522 16.55 -22.08 17.90
C ALA A 522 17.25 -20.76 17.52
N LEU A 523 16.66 -19.61 17.89
CA LEU A 523 17.23 -18.29 17.63
C LEU A 523 18.56 -18.08 18.34
N SER A 524 18.61 -18.40 19.63
CA SER A 524 19.84 -18.33 20.43
C SER A 524 20.94 -19.24 19.88
N GLY A 525 20.59 -20.50 19.58
CA GLY A 525 21.53 -21.47 19.01
C GLY A 525 22.12 -21.00 17.68
N PHE A 526 21.28 -20.47 16.79
CA PHE A 526 21.73 -19.89 15.52
C PHE A 526 22.66 -18.69 15.73
N ILE A 527 22.25 -17.69 16.51
CA ILE A 527 23.03 -16.46 16.70
C ILE A 527 24.37 -16.75 17.38
N PHE A 528 24.41 -17.57 18.43
CA PHE A 528 25.67 -17.91 19.10
C PHE A 528 26.59 -18.75 18.22
N ASN A 529 26.03 -19.62 17.36
CA ASN A 529 26.83 -20.36 16.40
C ASN A 529 27.48 -19.42 15.38
N GLN A 530 26.73 -18.47 14.83
CA GLN A 530 27.26 -17.44 13.92
C GLN A 530 28.29 -16.54 14.62
N ALA A 531 28.01 -16.09 15.85
CA ALA A 531 28.94 -15.26 16.65
C ALA A 531 30.27 -15.94 16.98
N SER A 532 30.32 -17.27 16.88
CA SER A 532 31.53 -18.07 17.10
C SER A 532 32.35 -18.30 15.84
N GLN A 533 31.83 -17.95 14.66
CA GLN A 533 32.57 -18.13 13.42
C GLN A 533 33.69 -17.10 13.31
N PRO A 534 34.77 -17.40 12.59
CA PRO A 534 35.81 -16.42 12.29
C PRO A 534 35.21 -15.23 11.53
N ASN A 535 35.42 -14.01 12.03
CA ASN A 535 34.96 -12.77 11.42
C ASN A 535 33.45 -12.74 11.07
N PRO A 536 32.55 -12.75 12.07
CA PRO A 536 31.11 -12.97 11.88
C PRO A 536 30.38 -11.69 11.43
N ILE A 537 30.79 -11.12 10.30
CA ILE A 537 30.23 -9.87 9.72
C ILE A 537 28.76 -10.05 9.33
N ASP A 538 28.34 -11.27 9.03
CA ASP A 538 26.95 -11.57 8.65
C ASP A 538 25.94 -11.32 9.77
N LEU A 539 26.38 -11.23 11.04
CA LEU A 539 25.54 -10.84 12.18
C LEU A 539 24.99 -9.42 12.11
N LEU A 540 25.52 -8.57 11.22
CA LEU A 540 24.85 -7.31 10.86
C LEU A 540 23.41 -7.54 10.41
N GLY A 541 23.11 -8.69 9.79
CA GLY A 541 21.76 -9.07 9.42
C GLY A 541 20.86 -9.38 10.62
N SER A 542 21.41 -9.96 11.70
CA SER A 542 20.66 -10.18 12.94
C SER A 542 20.37 -8.86 13.66
N MET A 543 21.39 -7.99 13.74
CA MET A 543 21.28 -6.64 14.32
C MET A 543 20.18 -5.84 13.61
N PHE A 544 20.19 -5.84 12.28
CA PHE A 544 19.17 -5.18 11.45
C PHE A 544 17.73 -5.56 11.84
N ILE A 545 17.47 -6.84 12.13
CA ILE A 545 16.13 -7.32 12.51
C ILE A 545 15.79 -6.97 13.96
N ILE A 546 16.74 -7.17 14.88
CA ILE A 546 16.51 -6.97 16.31
C ILE A 546 16.33 -5.49 16.63
N GLU A 547 17.23 -4.63 16.15
CA GLU A 547 17.17 -3.18 16.32
C GLU A 547 15.99 -2.58 15.54
N GLY A 548 15.69 -3.12 14.36
CA GLY A 548 14.51 -2.72 13.60
C GLY A 548 13.23 -2.93 14.41
N LEU A 549 13.12 -4.05 15.14
CA LEU A 549 11.98 -4.37 16.00
C LEU A 549 11.89 -3.43 17.20
N GLY A 550 13.00 -3.19 17.89
CA GLY A 550 13.05 -2.27 19.02
C GLY A 550 12.64 -0.86 18.61
N ASN A 551 13.26 -0.32 17.56
CA ASN A 551 12.95 1.02 17.04
C ASN A 551 11.51 1.16 16.56
N LYS A 552 11.06 0.26 15.68
CA LYS A 552 9.82 0.47 14.89
C LYS A 552 8.57 -0.14 15.49
N LEU A 553 8.68 -1.19 16.32
CA LEU A 553 7.50 -1.94 16.82
C LEU A 553 7.34 -1.87 18.33
N ALA A 554 8.45 -1.83 19.09
CA ALA A 554 8.36 -1.88 20.56
C ALA A 554 7.58 -0.69 21.14
N GLY A 555 7.74 0.51 20.57
CA GLY A 555 6.98 1.70 20.99
C GLY A 555 5.47 1.57 20.73
N GLU A 556 5.08 1.07 19.55
CA GLU A 556 3.67 0.80 19.22
C GLU A 556 3.06 -0.23 20.20
N TRP A 557 3.81 -1.29 20.50
CA TRP A 557 3.37 -2.32 21.43
C TRP A 557 3.27 -1.80 22.86
N ALA A 558 4.22 -0.97 23.31
CA ALA A 558 4.17 -0.34 24.62
C ALA A 558 2.88 0.47 24.81
N GLU A 559 2.53 1.32 23.84
CA GLU A 559 1.31 2.12 23.89
C GLU A 559 0.03 1.27 23.80
N ALA A 560 0.03 0.24 22.95
CA ALA A 560 -1.11 -0.68 22.82
C ALA A 560 -1.34 -1.48 24.11
N ILE A 561 -0.28 -2.04 24.70
CA ILE A 561 -0.34 -2.81 25.95
C ILE A 561 -0.80 -1.90 27.09
N LYS A 562 -0.19 -0.71 27.21
CA LYS A 562 -0.55 0.29 28.23
C LYS A 562 -2.03 0.65 28.16
N THR A 563 -2.54 0.91 26.97
CA THR A 563 -3.94 1.29 26.76
C THR A 563 -4.90 0.13 27.02
N THR A 564 -4.56 -1.08 26.54
CA THR A 564 -5.43 -2.26 26.65
C THR A 564 -5.53 -2.75 28.09
N LEU A 565 -4.42 -2.72 28.83
CA LEU A 565 -4.32 -3.25 30.19
C LEU A 565 -4.41 -2.16 31.27
N LEU A 566 -4.60 -0.89 30.88
CA LEU A 566 -4.66 0.27 31.79
C LEU A 566 -3.43 0.39 32.71
N LEU A 567 -2.24 0.16 32.16
CA LEU A 567 -0.97 0.21 32.90
C LEU A 567 -0.34 1.61 32.90
N SER A 568 0.65 1.83 33.77
CA SER A 568 1.47 3.05 33.78
C SER A 568 2.63 2.98 32.78
N ASN A 569 3.26 4.12 32.49
CA ASN A 569 4.44 4.17 31.62
C ASN A 569 5.62 3.37 32.20
N GLU A 570 5.77 3.36 33.52
CA GLU A 570 6.80 2.60 34.23
C GLU A 570 6.61 1.09 34.08
N GLN A 571 5.36 0.62 33.96
CA GLN A 571 5.04 -0.80 33.81
C GLN A 571 5.30 -1.33 32.40
N VAL A 572 5.46 -0.46 31.40
CA VAL A 572 5.77 -0.82 29.99
C VAL A 572 7.13 -0.26 29.52
N SER A 573 7.96 0.21 30.45
CA SER A 573 9.16 1.00 30.15
C SER A 573 10.20 0.27 29.31
N PHE A 574 10.31 -1.07 29.40
CA PHE A 574 11.23 -1.86 28.60
C PHE A 574 10.97 -1.68 27.10
N LEU A 575 9.72 -1.85 26.66
CA LEU A 575 9.36 -1.70 25.26
C LEU A 575 9.47 -0.24 24.81
N ALA A 576 9.10 0.72 25.67
CA ALA A 576 9.20 2.14 25.37
C ALA A 576 10.67 2.60 25.21
N TYR A 577 11.58 2.12 26.06
CA TYR A 577 13.00 2.48 26.02
C TYR A 577 13.68 2.07 24.70
N HIS A 578 13.40 0.86 24.21
CA HIS A 578 14.01 0.36 22.98
C HIS A 578 13.51 1.09 21.73
N SER A 579 12.34 1.75 21.78
CA SER A 579 11.91 2.62 20.68
C SER A 579 12.71 3.92 20.54
N ALA A 580 13.24 4.46 21.65
CA ALA A 580 13.88 5.78 21.67
C ALA A 580 15.40 5.72 21.48
N ASN A 581 16.05 4.58 21.74
CA ASN A 581 17.51 4.46 21.74
C ASN A 581 18.08 3.83 20.45
N ASP A 582 17.26 3.12 19.68
CA ASP A 582 17.67 2.34 18.50
C ASP A 582 17.89 3.17 17.22
N GLU A 583 17.49 4.45 17.20
CA GLU A 583 17.78 5.35 16.06
C GLU A 583 19.29 5.51 15.85
N SER A 584 20.05 5.62 16.94
CA SER A 584 21.52 5.73 16.89
C SER A 584 22.22 4.45 16.44
N HIS A 585 21.56 3.29 16.59
CA HIS A 585 22.10 1.98 16.20
C HIS A 585 21.93 1.75 14.69
N LEU A 586 20.77 2.12 14.14
CA LEU A 586 20.51 2.01 12.70
C LEU A 586 21.43 2.91 11.85
N ASP A 587 21.79 4.10 12.33
CA ASP A 587 22.73 4.97 11.63
C ASP A 587 24.15 4.36 11.54
N LYS A 588 24.61 3.73 12.63
CA LYS A 588 25.86 2.98 12.65
C LYS A 588 25.79 1.81 11.66
N LEU A 589 24.67 1.09 11.63
CA LEU A 589 24.46 -0.03 10.72
C LEU A 589 24.46 0.39 9.23
N ASN A 590 23.82 1.52 8.90
CA ASN A 590 23.84 2.08 7.55
C ASN A 590 25.26 2.45 7.10
N THR A 591 26.09 2.95 8.01
CA THR A 591 27.51 3.23 7.74
C THR A 591 28.29 1.96 7.38
N LEU A 592 28.00 0.85 8.08
CA LEU A 592 28.65 -0.44 7.83
C LEU A 592 28.16 -1.10 6.52
N ILE A 593 26.89 -0.95 6.16
CA ILE A 593 26.33 -1.46 4.90
C ILE A 593 26.96 -0.79 3.67
N ASN A 594 27.31 0.49 3.79
CA ASN A 594 27.92 1.29 2.73
C ASN A 594 29.46 1.27 2.76
N ALA A 595 30.07 0.41 3.57
CA ALA A 595 31.51 0.37 3.72
C ALA A 595 32.22 -0.13 2.43
N PRO A 596 33.41 0.40 2.07
CA PRO A 596 34.12 0.03 0.84
C PRO A 596 34.50 -1.45 0.73
N TRP A 597 34.56 -2.17 1.84
CA TRP A 597 34.88 -3.60 1.89
C TRP A 597 33.66 -4.51 1.62
N MET A 598 32.48 -3.96 1.35
CA MET A 598 31.25 -4.72 1.11
C MET A 598 31.31 -5.50 -0.21
N THR A 599 31.55 -6.80 -0.12
CA THR A 599 31.52 -7.72 -1.26
C THR A 599 30.16 -8.40 -1.43
N GLU A 600 29.85 -8.88 -2.63
CA GLU A 600 28.60 -9.60 -2.90
C GLU A 600 28.43 -10.87 -2.04
N ALA A 601 29.55 -11.54 -1.71
CA ALA A 601 29.53 -12.70 -0.82
C ALA A 601 29.13 -12.31 0.62
N ILE A 602 29.69 -11.20 1.13
CA ILE A 602 29.35 -10.67 2.46
C ILE A 602 27.88 -10.23 2.49
N ALA A 603 27.45 -9.45 1.49
CA ALA A 603 26.07 -8.99 1.38
C ALA A 603 25.06 -10.14 1.38
N ARG A 604 25.30 -11.19 0.57
CA ARG A 604 24.44 -12.39 0.56
C ARG A 604 24.40 -13.10 1.91
N SER A 605 25.52 -13.16 2.63
CA SER A 605 25.58 -13.76 3.96
C SER A 605 24.77 -12.94 4.98
N ILE A 606 24.92 -11.60 4.97
CA ILE A 606 24.15 -10.68 5.81
C ILE A 606 22.65 -10.87 5.58
N VAL A 607 22.20 -10.88 4.32
CA VAL A 607 20.78 -11.08 3.97
C VAL A 607 20.26 -12.44 4.42
N LYS A 608 21.06 -13.50 4.24
CA LYS A 608 20.70 -14.85 4.71
C LYS A 608 20.51 -14.86 6.22
N THR A 609 21.45 -14.26 6.96
CA THR A 609 21.39 -14.17 8.42
C THR A 609 20.20 -13.35 8.89
N ALA A 610 19.89 -12.22 8.24
CA ALA A 610 18.66 -11.45 8.50
C ALA A 610 17.39 -12.29 8.29
N LYS A 611 17.29 -13.03 7.18
CA LYS A 611 16.14 -13.91 6.88
C LYS A 611 15.95 -15.01 7.92
N VAL A 612 17.05 -15.66 8.34
CA VAL A 612 16.99 -16.71 9.36
C VAL A 612 16.59 -16.11 10.71
N THR A 613 17.22 -15.00 11.12
CA THR A 613 16.89 -14.31 12.36
C THR A 613 15.42 -13.88 12.39
N ALA A 614 14.90 -13.25 11.32
CA ALA A 614 13.49 -12.87 11.21
C ALA A 614 12.55 -14.07 11.41
N ARG A 615 12.81 -15.20 10.74
CA ARG A 615 11.98 -16.41 10.86
C ARG A 615 12.03 -17.03 12.26
N LEU A 616 13.21 -17.11 12.86
CA LEU A 616 13.37 -17.67 14.20
C LEU A 616 12.78 -16.75 15.28
N TYR A 617 12.79 -15.44 15.06
CA TYR A 617 12.11 -14.46 15.93
C TYR A 617 10.58 -14.59 15.83
N LEU A 618 10.03 -14.82 14.62
CA LEU A 618 8.61 -15.14 14.46
C LEU A 618 8.26 -16.41 15.25
N LEU A 619 9.04 -17.49 15.07
CA LEU A 619 8.84 -18.74 15.80
C LEU A 619 8.92 -18.55 17.32
N GLN A 620 9.83 -17.71 17.81
CA GLN A 620 9.90 -17.37 19.25
C GLN A 620 8.58 -16.81 19.77
N LEU A 621 7.93 -15.92 19.01
CA LEU A 621 6.67 -15.30 19.43
C LEU A 621 5.45 -16.20 19.18
N GLU A 622 5.50 -17.06 18.17
CA GLU A 622 4.46 -18.08 17.89
C GLU A 622 4.35 -19.11 19.01
N GLU A 623 5.46 -19.39 19.68
CA GLU A 623 5.58 -20.38 20.76
C GLU A 623 5.33 -19.79 22.16
N ILE A 624 4.72 -18.60 22.22
CA ILE A 624 4.21 -18.04 23.48
C ILE A 624 2.79 -18.58 23.69
N ALA A 625 2.68 -19.51 24.64
CA ALA A 625 1.43 -20.18 25.02
C ALA A 625 0.45 -19.26 25.76
#